data_AF-A0A1Q8Z694-F1
#
_entry.id   AF-A0A1Q8Z694-F1
#
_cell.length_a   1.000
_cell.length_b   1.000
_cell.length_c   1.000
_cell.angle_alpha   90.00
_cell.angle_beta   90.00
_cell.angle_gamma   90.00
#
_symmetry.space_group_name_H-M   'P 1'
#
loop_
_entity.id
_entity.type
_entity.pdbx_description
1 polymer ?
#
loop_
_entity_poly.entity_id
_entity_poly.type
_entity_poly.pdbx_seq_one_letter_code
_entity_poly.pdbx_strand_id
1 'polypeptide(L)'
;MKLQALSVLVLSAALWSGEAAIAQIPLQPGTYWLGTSKSIRIIGSENKFCYIGYSKYGVSIASLLPVLKQPNVYRVHTFEGVLIMQQSDQVLRFGKDQMWSDYQLDPSSSQDAIIPEGTLCLKSAKPYFKQFKPGRG
;
A
#
# COMPACT_ATOMS: atom_id res chain seq x y z
N MET A 1 7.74 49.06 52.64
CA MET A 1 8.25 48.47 51.38
C MET A 1 8.63 47.02 51.65
N LYS A 2 7.85 46.06 51.15
CA LYS A 2 8.15 44.61 51.27
C LYS A 2 7.95 43.97 49.91
N LEU A 3 8.98 43.26 49.46
CA LEU A 3 9.15 42.73 48.11
C LEU A 3 8.12 41.64 47.78
N GLN A 4 7.60 41.71 46.56
CA GLN A 4 6.81 40.67 45.91
C GLN A 4 7.74 39.52 45.49
N ALA A 5 7.39 38.29 45.84
CA ALA A 5 8.02 37.09 45.30
C ALA A 5 7.11 36.50 44.22
N LEU A 6 7.42 36.75 42.95
CA LEU A 6 6.83 36.01 41.82
C LEU A 6 7.48 34.62 41.76
N SER A 7 6.67 33.59 42.01
CA SER A 7 7.04 32.20 41.75
C SER A 7 6.79 31.90 40.27
N VAL A 8 7.85 31.77 39.48
CA VAL A 8 7.79 31.32 38.10
C VAL A 8 7.68 29.80 38.10
N LEU A 9 6.48 29.29 37.90
CA LEU A 9 6.22 27.88 37.60
C LEU A 9 6.71 27.58 36.18
N VAL A 10 7.88 26.96 36.07
CA VAL A 10 8.38 26.40 34.81
C VAL A 10 7.56 25.16 34.49
N LEU A 11 6.61 25.28 33.57
CA LEU A 11 5.94 24.13 32.97
C LEU A 11 6.93 23.43 32.03
N SER A 12 7.56 22.37 32.53
CA SER A 12 8.29 21.41 31.70
C SER A 12 7.26 20.61 30.90
N ALA A 13 6.93 21.08 29.69
CA ALA A 13 6.20 20.27 28.72
C ALA A 13 7.07 19.06 28.36
N ALA A 14 6.69 17.89 28.87
CA ALA A 14 7.29 16.62 28.47
C ALA A 14 7.04 16.44 26.97
N LEU A 15 8.09 16.63 26.18
CA LEU A 15 8.15 16.26 24.77
C LEU A 15 8.04 14.73 24.70
N TRP A 16 6.81 14.22 24.61
CA TRP A 16 6.57 12.88 24.11
C TRP A 16 7.01 12.89 22.65
N SER A 17 8.21 12.37 22.39
CA SER A 17 8.61 11.89 21.07
C SER A 17 7.74 10.69 20.73
N GLY A 18 6.49 10.95 20.36
CA GLY A 18 5.72 9.98 19.59
C GLY A 18 6.40 9.88 18.24
N GLU A 19 6.92 8.71 17.88
CA GLU A 19 7.15 8.38 16.47
C GLU A 19 5.91 8.83 15.69
N ALA A 20 6.07 9.82 14.82
CA ALA A 20 5.01 10.24 13.93
C ALA A 20 4.64 9.01 13.09
N ALA A 21 3.50 8.39 13.43
CA ALA A 21 2.93 7.33 12.63
C ALA A 21 2.78 7.90 11.22
N ILE A 22 3.54 7.34 10.27
CA ILE A 22 3.46 7.74 8.86
C ILE A 22 1.97 7.62 8.49
N ALA A 23 1.34 8.75 8.15
CA ALA A 23 -0.08 8.77 7.85
C ALA A 23 -0.35 7.84 6.66
N GLN A 24 -1.11 6.78 6.89
CA GLN A 24 -1.52 5.83 5.86
C GLN A 24 -2.89 6.25 5.34
N ILE A 25 -3.00 6.55 4.04
CA ILE A 25 -4.28 6.89 3.41
C ILE A 25 -4.98 5.64 2.86
N PRO A 26 -6.29 5.68 2.55
CA PRO A 26 -6.97 4.56 1.91
C PRO A 26 -6.30 4.14 0.60
N LEU A 27 -6.23 2.83 0.35
CA LEU A 27 -5.67 2.27 -0.88
C LEU A 27 -6.45 2.78 -2.10
N GLN A 28 -5.71 3.29 -3.09
CA GLN A 28 -6.31 3.85 -4.31
C GLN A 28 -6.08 2.91 -5.51
N PRO A 29 -7.06 2.77 -6.40
CA PRO A 29 -6.85 2.14 -7.70
C PRO A 29 -5.86 2.96 -8.55
N GLY A 30 -5.01 2.28 -9.30
CA GLY A 30 -4.01 2.92 -10.14
C GLY A 30 -2.89 1.97 -10.53
N THR A 31 -2.07 2.35 -11.50
CA THR A 31 -0.82 1.66 -11.82
C THR A 31 0.34 2.40 -11.17
N TYR A 32 1.18 1.68 -10.45
CA TYR A 32 2.34 2.21 -9.74
C TYR A 32 3.60 1.53 -10.25
N TRP A 33 4.66 2.29 -10.54
CA TRP A 33 5.91 1.79 -11.11
C TRP A 33 7.06 1.84 -10.11
N LEU A 34 7.91 0.83 -10.18
CA LEU A 34 9.23 0.83 -9.55
C LEU A 34 10.28 0.76 -10.68
N GLY A 35 10.83 1.92 -11.01
CA GLY A 35 11.68 2.08 -12.20
C GLY A 35 10.90 1.76 -13.49
N THR A 36 11.56 1.17 -14.48
CA THR A 36 11.00 0.96 -15.83
C THR A 36 10.52 -0.48 -16.11
N SER A 37 10.70 -1.41 -15.16
CA SER A 37 10.55 -2.85 -15.43
C SER A 37 9.60 -3.59 -14.48
N LYS A 38 9.05 -2.88 -13.49
CA LYS A 38 8.13 -3.46 -12.50
C LYS A 38 6.99 -2.48 -12.28
N SER A 39 5.77 -2.99 -12.34
CA SER A 39 4.60 -2.23 -11.93
C SER A 39 3.67 -3.07 -11.07
N ILE A 40 2.92 -2.38 -10.23
CA ILE A 40 1.81 -2.92 -9.46
C ILE A 40 0.60 -2.11 -9.86
N ARG A 41 -0.43 -2.79 -10.35
CA ARG A 41 -1.71 -2.20 -10.59
C ARG A 41 -2.70 -2.64 -9.53
N ILE A 42 -3.38 -1.68 -8.94
CA ILE A 42 -4.46 -1.87 -7.98
C ILE A 42 -5.78 -1.58 -8.67
N ILE A 43 -6.70 -2.53 -8.56
CA ILE A 43 -8.07 -2.40 -9.08
C ILE A 43 -9.07 -2.74 -7.98
N GLY A 44 -10.28 -2.16 -8.09
CA GLY A 44 -11.38 -2.38 -7.15
C GLY A 44 -11.77 -1.12 -6.40
N SER A 45 -12.64 -1.26 -5.41
CA SER A 45 -13.08 -0.17 -4.54
C SER A 45 -13.67 -0.71 -3.24
N GLU A 46 -13.54 0.07 -2.17
CA GLU A 46 -14.16 -0.01 -0.82
C GLU A 46 -14.12 -1.36 -0.09
N ASN A 47 -14.61 -2.43 -0.69
CA ASN A 47 -14.77 -3.75 -0.07
C ASN A 47 -13.87 -4.81 -0.69
N LYS A 48 -13.28 -4.54 -1.86
CA LYS A 48 -12.47 -5.53 -2.55
C LYS A 48 -11.43 -4.88 -3.44
N PHE A 49 -10.18 -5.21 -3.17
CA PHE A 49 -9.05 -4.84 -4.01
C PHE A 49 -8.35 -6.07 -4.58
N CYS A 50 -7.81 -5.91 -5.78
CA CYS A 50 -6.94 -6.89 -6.41
C CYS A 50 -5.63 -6.24 -6.81
N TYR A 51 -4.56 -6.97 -6.55
CA TYR A 51 -3.20 -6.70 -6.99
C TYR A 51 -2.96 -7.34 -8.34
N ILE A 52 -2.32 -6.61 -9.25
CA ILE A 52 -1.77 -7.11 -10.51
C ILE A 52 -0.31 -6.66 -10.60
N GLY A 53 0.62 -7.58 -10.39
CA GLY A 53 2.06 -7.31 -10.47
C GLY A 53 2.63 -7.70 -11.82
N TYR A 54 3.29 -6.77 -12.49
CA TYR A 54 4.05 -7.01 -13.72
C TYR A 54 5.54 -6.95 -13.40
N SER A 55 6.28 -7.93 -13.90
CA SER A 55 7.74 -7.94 -13.84
C SER A 55 8.32 -8.76 -15.00
N LYS A 56 9.66 -8.77 -15.11
CA LYS A 56 10.36 -9.69 -16.01
C LYS A 56 10.09 -11.18 -15.74
N TYR A 57 9.55 -11.53 -14.57
CA TYR A 57 9.17 -12.89 -14.19
C TYR A 57 7.69 -13.19 -14.45
N GLY A 58 7.00 -12.31 -15.17
CA GLY A 58 5.63 -12.51 -15.62
C GLY A 58 4.64 -11.67 -14.81
N VAL A 59 3.37 -12.11 -14.84
CA VAL A 59 2.23 -11.39 -14.26
C VAL A 59 1.64 -12.21 -13.13
N SER A 60 1.39 -11.57 -11.98
CA SER A 60 0.71 -12.20 -10.84
C SER A 60 -0.52 -11.38 -10.47
N ILE A 61 -1.64 -12.07 -10.23
CA ILE A 61 -2.92 -11.46 -9.87
C ILE A 61 -3.37 -12.09 -8.56
N ALA A 62 -3.66 -11.26 -7.57
CA ALA A 62 -4.01 -11.73 -6.24
C ALA A 62 -5.07 -10.84 -5.60
N SER A 63 -5.95 -11.43 -4.78
CA SER A 63 -6.79 -10.65 -3.87
C SER A 63 -5.95 -9.97 -2.81
N LEU A 64 -6.35 -8.75 -2.43
CA LEU A 64 -5.80 -8.03 -1.30
C LEU A 64 -6.70 -8.22 -0.09
N LEU A 65 -6.10 -8.66 1.02
CA LEU A 65 -6.81 -9.00 2.25
C LEU A 65 -6.46 -7.98 3.34
N PRO A 66 -7.43 -7.29 3.96
CA PRO A 66 -7.13 -6.29 4.97
C PRO A 66 -6.46 -6.92 6.20
N VAL A 67 -5.52 -6.19 6.81
CA VAL A 67 -4.88 -6.58 8.07
C VAL A 67 -5.67 -6.01 9.24
N LEU A 68 -6.34 -6.88 10.01
CA LEU A 68 -7.30 -6.48 11.07
C LEU A 68 -6.78 -5.45 12.09
N LYS A 69 -5.46 -5.38 12.33
CA LYS A 69 -4.84 -4.48 13.33
C LYS A 69 -4.05 -3.32 12.70
N GLN A 70 -4.04 -3.20 11.38
CA GLN A 70 -3.28 -2.17 10.67
C GLN A 70 -4.19 -1.57 9.59
N PRO A 71 -4.85 -0.43 9.87
CA PRO A 71 -5.73 0.20 8.90
C PRO A 71 -4.96 0.53 7.62
N ASN A 72 -5.62 0.42 6.46
CA ASN A 72 -5.04 0.71 5.15
C ASN A 72 -3.82 -0.16 4.75
N VAL A 73 -3.52 -1.22 5.50
CA VAL A 73 -2.51 -2.23 5.16
C VAL A 73 -3.20 -3.51 4.72
N TYR A 74 -2.73 -4.07 3.61
CA TYR A 74 -3.27 -5.30 3.04
C TYR A 74 -2.18 -6.35 2.86
N ARG A 75 -2.56 -7.62 3.02
CA ARG A 75 -1.76 -8.76 2.61
C ARG A 75 -2.08 -9.10 1.17
N VAL A 76 -1.06 -9.47 0.41
CA VAL A 76 -1.24 -10.04 -0.91
C VAL A 76 -1.47 -11.54 -0.77
N HIS A 77 -2.64 -12.04 -1.21
CA HIS A 77 -2.96 -13.47 -1.07
C HIS A 77 -1.89 -14.35 -1.73
N THR A 78 -1.52 -15.45 -1.06
CA THR A 78 -0.42 -16.38 -1.44
C THR A 78 1.01 -15.82 -1.28
N PHE A 79 1.20 -14.51 -1.10
CA PHE A 79 2.55 -13.94 -0.96
C PHE A 79 2.91 -13.84 0.52
N GLU A 80 3.63 -14.84 1.04
CA GLU A 80 3.92 -14.95 2.47
C GLU A 80 4.69 -13.75 3.03
N GLY A 81 4.05 -13.06 3.99
CA GLY A 81 4.62 -11.90 4.67
C GLY A 81 4.67 -10.63 3.82
N VAL A 82 4.15 -10.65 2.60
CA VAL A 82 4.12 -9.47 1.73
C VAL A 82 2.92 -8.59 2.07
N LEU A 83 3.22 -7.33 2.28
CA LEU A 83 2.27 -6.28 2.60
C LEU A 83 2.27 -5.21 1.51
N ILE A 84 1.13 -4.54 1.40
CA ILE A 84 0.92 -3.40 0.54
C ILE A 84 0.16 -2.31 1.31
N MET A 85 0.58 -1.07 1.14
CA MET A 85 -0.10 0.09 1.75
C MET A 85 0.11 1.36 0.94
N GLN A 86 -0.86 2.27 1.00
CA GLN A 86 -0.75 3.59 0.40
C GLN A 86 -0.11 4.56 1.40
N GLN A 87 1.08 5.08 1.07
CA GLN A 87 1.78 6.05 1.92
C GLN A 87 1.32 7.49 1.65
N SER A 88 1.07 7.83 0.39
CA SER A 88 0.50 9.11 -0.05
C SER A 88 -0.34 8.91 -1.30
N ASP A 89 -0.99 9.94 -1.81
CA ASP A 89 -1.72 9.88 -3.09
C ASP A 89 -0.84 9.41 -4.28
N GLN A 90 0.47 9.64 -4.20
CA GLN A 90 1.44 9.26 -5.24
C GLN A 90 2.24 7.98 -4.95
N VAL A 91 2.32 7.53 -3.69
CA VAL A 91 3.26 6.47 -3.30
C VAL A 91 2.57 5.25 -2.72
N LEU A 92 2.78 4.10 -3.38
CA LEU A 92 2.38 2.78 -2.92
C LEU A 92 3.61 2.03 -2.41
N ARG A 93 3.57 1.52 -1.18
CA ARG A 93 4.63 0.68 -0.63
C ARG A 93 4.28 -0.78 -0.75
N PHE A 94 5.25 -1.59 -1.14
CA PHE A 94 5.11 -3.04 -1.27
C PHE A 94 6.38 -3.72 -0.76
N GLY A 95 6.25 -4.75 0.07
CA GLY A 95 7.42 -5.40 0.67
C GLY A 95 7.11 -6.36 1.81
N LYS A 96 8.17 -6.86 2.47
CA LYS A 96 8.13 -7.81 3.58
C LYS A 96 9.04 -7.35 4.72
N ASP A 97 8.64 -7.60 5.97
CA ASP A 97 9.48 -7.46 7.18
C ASP A 97 10.32 -6.17 7.22
N GLN A 98 9.67 -5.02 7.04
CA GLN A 98 10.27 -3.68 7.01
C GLN A 98 11.14 -3.35 5.78
N MET A 99 11.37 -4.30 4.88
CA MET A 99 11.96 -4.05 3.57
C MET A 99 10.88 -3.61 2.58
N TRP A 100 10.68 -2.30 2.48
CA TRP A 100 9.69 -1.68 1.60
C TRP A 100 10.33 -1.18 0.32
N SER A 101 9.64 -1.37 -0.80
CA SER A 101 9.89 -0.67 -2.05
C SER A 101 8.77 0.33 -2.29
N ASP A 102 9.15 1.53 -2.71
CA ASP A 102 8.22 2.62 -2.99
C ASP A 102 7.95 2.67 -4.50
N TYR A 103 6.70 2.39 -4.87
CA TYR A 103 6.21 2.46 -6.24
C TYR A 103 5.50 3.80 -6.45
N GLN A 104 5.84 4.49 -7.53
CA GLN A 104 5.30 5.80 -7.87
C GLN A 104 4.08 5.66 -8.77
N LEU A 105 3.00 6.38 -8.47
CA LEU A 105 1.79 6.40 -9.28
C LEU A 105 2.14 6.86 -10.69
N ASP A 106 1.60 6.15 -11.67
CA ASP A 106 1.59 6.59 -13.06
C ASP A 106 0.39 7.53 -13.27
N PRO A 107 0.62 8.84 -13.45
CA PRO A 107 -0.48 9.79 -13.62
C PRO A 107 -1.27 9.55 -14.92
N SER A 108 -0.72 8.80 -15.88
CA SER A 108 -1.39 8.43 -17.12
C SER A 108 -2.23 7.15 -17.01
N SER A 109 -2.10 6.40 -15.91
CA SER A 109 -2.71 5.06 -15.77
C SER A 109 -4.19 5.03 -15.42
N SER A 110 -4.84 6.19 -15.24
CA SER A 110 -6.28 6.27 -14.96
C SER A 110 -7.16 5.64 -16.07
N GLN A 111 -6.57 5.24 -17.20
CA GLN A 111 -7.26 4.71 -18.39
C GLN A 111 -6.85 3.28 -18.80
N ASP A 112 -5.99 2.59 -18.05
CA ASP A 112 -5.55 1.26 -18.48
C ASP A 112 -6.75 0.28 -18.55
N ALA A 113 -6.87 -0.50 -19.63
CA ALA A 113 -7.90 -1.53 -19.71
C ALA A 113 -7.67 -2.60 -18.63
N ILE A 114 -8.71 -2.99 -17.88
CA ILE A 114 -8.60 -4.09 -16.91
C ILE A 114 -8.47 -5.40 -17.71
N ILE A 115 -7.38 -6.13 -17.49
CA ILE A 115 -7.21 -7.47 -18.09
C ILE A 115 -8.29 -8.43 -17.58
N PRO A 116 -8.76 -9.41 -18.38
CA PRO A 116 -9.88 -10.29 -18.00
C PRO A 116 -9.72 -10.94 -16.63
N GLU A 117 -8.50 -11.35 -16.27
CA GLU A 117 -8.24 -11.97 -14.97
C GLU A 117 -8.29 -11.01 -13.79
N GLY A 118 -8.11 -9.71 -14.02
CA GLY A 118 -8.43 -8.68 -13.03
C GLY A 118 -9.92 -8.69 -12.70
N THR A 119 -10.79 -8.81 -13.71
CA THR A 119 -12.24 -8.93 -13.51
C THR A 119 -12.61 -10.21 -12.78
N LEU A 120 -11.96 -11.34 -13.08
CA LEU A 120 -12.18 -12.60 -12.34
C LEU A 120 -11.79 -12.47 -10.87
N CYS A 121 -10.66 -11.82 -10.59
CA CYS A 121 -10.25 -11.53 -9.21
C CYS A 121 -11.33 -10.73 -8.48
N LEU A 122 -11.84 -9.64 -9.08
CA LEU A 122 -12.88 -8.80 -8.50
C LEU A 122 -14.22 -9.54 -8.32
N LYS A 123 -14.57 -10.50 -9.18
CA LYS A 123 -15.82 -11.28 -9.08
C LYS A 123 -15.74 -12.51 -8.16
N SER A 124 -14.54 -12.99 -7.82
CA SER A 124 -14.36 -14.22 -7.03
C SER A 124 -14.96 -14.12 -5.62
N ALA A 125 -15.78 -15.08 -5.19
CA ALA A 125 -16.28 -15.13 -3.81
C ALA A 125 -15.21 -15.52 -2.79
N LYS A 126 -14.13 -16.18 -3.23
CA LYS A 126 -12.98 -16.59 -2.40
C LYS A 126 -11.74 -15.77 -2.75
N PRO A 127 -10.74 -15.67 -1.86
CA PRO A 127 -9.44 -15.10 -2.22
C PRO A 127 -8.91 -15.72 -3.52
N TYR A 128 -8.55 -14.87 -4.47
CA TYR A 128 -8.14 -15.24 -5.81
C TYR A 128 -6.61 -15.18 -5.93
N PHE A 129 -6.03 -16.11 -6.67
CA PHE A 129 -4.64 -16.07 -7.10
C PHE A 129 -4.48 -16.69 -8.49
N LYS A 130 -3.71 -16.04 -9.37
CA LYS A 130 -3.26 -16.59 -10.65
C LYS A 130 -1.91 -16.00 -11.03
N GLN A 131 -1.04 -16.81 -11.62
CA GLN A 131 0.26 -16.37 -12.12
C GLN A 131 0.46 -16.84 -13.55
N PHE A 132 1.01 -15.95 -14.37
CA PHE A 132 1.46 -16.19 -15.74
C PHE A 132 2.96 -16.04 -15.76
N LYS A 133 3.66 -17.11 -16.14
CA LYS A 133 5.10 -17.02 -16.38
C LYS A 133 5.34 -16.32 -17.72
N PRO A 134 6.48 -15.64 -17.92
CA PRO A 134 6.87 -15.16 -19.23
C PRO A 134 6.94 -16.38 -20.15
N GLY A 135 6.30 -16.30 -21.32
CA GLY A 135 6.42 -17.35 -22.32
C GLY A 135 7.89 -17.53 -22.71
N ARG A 136 8.36 -18.78 -22.72
CA ARG A 136 9.27 -19.20 -23.79
C ARG A 136 8.34 -19.65 -24.92
N GLY A 137 8.14 -18.81 -25.93
CA GLY A 137 7.25 -19.10 -27.06
C GLY A 137 6.63 -17.82 -27.59
#